data_AF-A0A7X7WJB4-F1
#
_entry.id   AF-A0A7X7WJB4-F1
#
_cell.length_a   1.000
_cell.length_b   1.000
_cell.length_c   1.000
_cell.angle_alpha   90.00
_cell.angle_beta   90.00
_cell.angle_gamma   90.00
#
_symmetry.space_group_name_H-M   'P 1'
#
loop_
_entity.id
_entity.type
_entity.pdbx_description
1 polymer ?
#
loop_
_entity_poly.entity_id
_entity_poly.type
_entity_poly.pdbx_seq_one_letter_code
_entity_poly.pdbx_strand_id
1 'polypeptide(L)'
;MMAKDDGFANLTGEEILDKIESSGISDITTIPGDLISFEKIDSKPFRIAMDKFKVEGNDQKVKEMGYEILLFDFTMKIPSCRGEREYKRFSPKIVWTNDECYTDIKNIDDEAMQYYKARGEQTKNITLKVRYCDFTWEYLKDHNHARMAVEGYLFLLDKYYENNINHKVIDCL
;
A
#
# COMPACT_ATOMS: atom_id res chain seq x y z
N MET A 1 -19.56 -17.91 -15.42
CA MET A 1 -18.37 -17.22 -14.89
C MET A 1 -18.44 -17.32 -13.37
N MET A 2 -17.81 -18.35 -12.78
CA MET A 2 -17.81 -18.56 -11.33
C MET A 2 -16.85 -17.54 -10.69
N ALA A 3 -17.35 -16.72 -9.78
CA ALA A 3 -16.49 -15.90 -8.93
C ALA A 3 -15.57 -16.84 -8.16
N LYS A 4 -14.24 -16.67 -8.31
CA LYS A 4 -13.28 -17.36 -7.45
C LYS A 4 -13.57 -16.89 -6.02
N ASP A 5 -13.73 -17.84 -5.11
CA ASP A 5 -13.86 -17.55 -3.68
C ASP A 5 -12.57 -16.86 -3.24
N ASP A 6 -12.66 -15.56 -2.92
CA ASP A 6 -11.52 -14.73 -2.52
C ASP A 6 -10.96 -15.14 -1.13
N GLY A 7 -11.54 -16.17 -0.48
CA GLY A 7 -11.03 -16.72 0.78
C GLY A 7 -11.20 -15.79 2.00
N PHE A 8 -12.04 -14.76 1.86
CA PHE A 8 -12.38 -13.79 2.90
C PHE A 8 -13.86 -13.83 3.31
N ALA A 9 -14.70 -14.59 2.61
CA ALA A 9 -16.16 -14.57 2.79
C ALA A 9 -16.58 -14.89 4.23
N ASN A 10 -15.90 -15.84 4.87
CA ASN A 10 -16.22 -16.33 6.22
C ASN A 10 -15.36 -15.71 7.33
N LEU A 11 -14.51 -14.73 7.02
CA LEU A 11 -13.63 -14.09 8.00
C LEU A 11 -14.28 -12.83 8.59
N THR A 12 -13.93 -12.55 9.85
CA THR A 12 -14.14 -11.27 10.54
C THR A 12 -13.18 -10.20 10.01
N GLY A 13 -13.44 -8.93 10.33
CA GLY A 13 -12.53 -7.85 9.96
C GLY A 13 -11.10 -8.07 10.49
N GLU A 14 -10.97 -8.54 11.73
CA GLU A 14 -9.67 -8.77 12.37
C GLU A 14 -8.91 -9.94 11.75
N GLU A 15 -9.58 -11.06 11.44
CA GLU A 15 -8.95 -12.20 10.76
C GLU A 15 -8.43 -11.82 9.36
N ILE A 16 -9.09 -10.87 8.70
CA ILE A 16 -8.60 -10.33 7.43
C ILE A 16 -7.33 -9.50 7.65
N LEU A 17 -7.29 -8.66 8.69
CA LEU A 17 -6.09 -7.88 9.02
C LEU A 17 -4.91 -8.76 9.42
N ASP A 18 -5.15 -9.79 10.26
CA ASP A 18 -4.14 -10.77 10.62
C ASP A 18 -3.59 -11.48 9.39
N LYS A 19 -4.48 -11.81 8.45
CA LYS A 19 -4.06 -12.40 7.17
C LYS A 19 -3.20 -11.41 6.37
N ILE A 20 -3.59 -10.14 6.26
CA ILE A 20 -2.79 -9.11 5.58
C ILE A 20 -1.41 -8.92 6.24
N GLU A 21 -1.34 -8.88 7.56
CA GLU A 21 -0.09 -8.75 8.32
C GLU A 21 0.82 -9.97 8.19
N SER A 22 0.23 -11.17 8.14
CA SER A 22 0.97 -12.43 7.98
C SER A 22 1.27 -12.79 6.52
N SER A 23 0.62 -12.14 5.55
CA SER A 23 0.85 -12.32 4.11
C SER A 23 2.24 -11.80 3.74
N GLY A 24 3.23 -12.69 3.83
CA GLY A 24 4.54 -12.47 3.24
C GLY A 24 4.53 -12.62 1.72
N ILE A 25 5.64 -12.27 1.08
CA ILE A 25 5.90 -12.36 -0.38
C ILE A 25 5.68 -13.76 -0.98
N SER A 26 5.46 -14.79 -0.15
CA SER A 26 5.21 -16.17 -0.59
C SER A 26 3.91 -16.36 -1.38
N ASP A 27 2.97 -15.40 -1.35
CA ASP A 27 1.69 -15.49 -2.08
C ASP A 27 1.71 -14.81 -3.47
N ILE A 28 2.88 -14.40 -3.98
CA ILE A 28 3.03 -13.93 -5.36
C ILE A 28 2.95 -15.13 -6.32
N THR A 29 1.74 -15.64 -6.50
CA THR A 29 1.43 -16.59 -7.56
C THR A 29 1.54 -15.88 -8.91
N THR A 30 2.39 -16.46 -9.74
CA THR A 30 2.76 -16.08 -11.10
C THR A 30 1.54 -15.69 -11.94
N ILE A 31 1.51 -14.44 -12.41
CA ILE A 31 0.64 -14.03 -13.52
C ILE A 31 1.54 -13.86 -14.76
N PRO A 32 1.28 -14.58 -15.87
CA PRO A 32 2.00 -14.37 -17.11
C PRO A 32 1.54 -13.07 -17.77
N GLY A 33 2.50 -12.21 -18.10
CA GLY A 33 2.28 -11.00 -18.91
C GLY A 33 2.14 -9.73 -18.07
N ASP A 34 3.12 -8.84 -18.28
CA ASP A 34 3.14 -7.41 -17.98
C ASP A 34 3.33 -6.93 -16.52
N LEU A 35 4.35 -6.07 -16.36
CA LEU A 35 4.50 -5.02 -15.33
C LEU A 35 3.94 -5.27 -13.90
N ILE A 36 4.66 -6.04 -13.08
CA ILE A 36 4.70 -5.85 -11.60
C ILE A 36 5.15 -4.41 -11.23
N SER A 37 4.27 -3.41 -11.29
CA SER A 37 4.44 -2.24 -10.40
C SER A 37 4.27 -2.72 -8.94
N PHE A 38 4.17 -1.85 -7.93
CA PHE A 38 3.63 -2.23 -6.62
C PHE A 38 2.16 -2.75 -6.66
N GLU A 39 1.70 -3.27 -7.81
CA GLU A 39 0.53 -4.11 -7.97
C GLU A 39 0.63 -5.35 -7.08
N LYS A 40 0.19 -5.16 -5.83
CA LYS A 40 -0.88 -5.94 -5.17
C LYS A 40 -0.71 -5.96 -3.66
N ILE A 41 -0.36 -4.83 -3.06
CA ILE A 41 -1.20 -4.42 -1.93
C ILE A 41 -2.26 -3.51 -2.54
N ASP A 42 -3.21 -4.19 -3.20
CA ASP A 42 -4.45 -3.59 -3.65
C ASP A 42 -5.19 -3.09 -2.41
N SER A 43 -5.97 -2.01 -2.53
CA SER A 43 -6.86 -1.59 -1.45
C SER A 43 -7.99 -2.61 -1.22
N LYS A 44 -8.21 -3.56 -2.14
CA LYS A 44 -9.28 -4.58 -2.07
C LYS A 44 -9.37 -5.32 -0.72
N PRO A 45 -8.30 -5.90 -0.14
CA PRO A 45 -8.40 -6.58 1.16
C PRO A 45 -8.84 -5.63 2.29
N PHE A 46 -8.37 -4.38 2.27
CA PHE A 46 -8.81 -3.34 3.22
C PHE A 46 -10.25 -2.91 3.01
N ARG A 47 -10.75 -2.88 1.76
CA ARG A 47 -12.17 -2.64 1.47
C ARG A 47 -13.05 -3.76 2.03
N ILE A 48 -12.64 -5.01 1.87
CA ILE A 48 -13.37 -6.17 2.43
C ILE A 48 -13.35 -6.09 3.96
N ALA A 49 -12.20 -5.81 4.58
CA ALA A 49 -12.09 -5.64 6.03
C ALA A 49 -12.97 -4.48 6.53
N MET A 50 -12.97 -3.34 5.83
CA MET A 50 -13.82 -2.19 6.15
C MET A 50 -15.30 -2.58 6.17
N ASP A 51 -15.77 -3.32 5.17
CA ASP A 51 -17.16 -3.73 5.09
C ASP A 51 -17.54 -4.73 6.20
N LYS A 52 -16.59 -5.59 6.62
CA LYS A 52 -16.78 -6.44 7.81
C LYS A 52 -16.87 -5.62 9.09
N PHE A 53 -15.98 -4.67 9.31
CA PHE A 53 -16.00 -3.80 10.49
C PHE A 53 -17.25 -2.92 10.56
N LYS A 54 -17.83 -2.51 9.43
CA LYS A 54 -19.14 -1.83 9.40
C LYS A 54 -20.26 -2.73 9.93
N VAL A 55 -20.28 -4.01 9.53
CA VAL A 55 -21.27 -4.99 10.02
C VAL A 55 -21.07 -5.27 11.52
N GLU A 56 -19.82 -5.29 11.97
CA GLU A 56 -19.44 -5.49 13.38
C GLU A 56 -19.68 -4.25 14.26
N GLY A 57 -19.97 -3.08 13.67
CA GLY A 57 -20.16 -1.82 14.40
C GLY A 57 -18.87 -1.22 14.97
N ASN A 58 -17.71 -1.52 14.37
CA ASN A 58 -16.41 -1.02 14.82
C ASN A 58 -15.99 0.23 14.03
N ASP A 59 -16.56 1.37 14.41
CA ASP A 59 -16.35 2.65 13.70
C ASP A 59 -14.89 3.09 13.62
N GLN A 60 -14.10 2.80 14.68
CA GLN A 60 -12.67 3.11 14.70
C GLN A 60 -11.92 2.33 13.62
N LYS A 61 -12.17 1.02 13.51
CA LYS A 61 -11.54 0.19 12.46
C LYS A 61 -12.03 0.56 11.06
N VAL A 62 -13.29 0.93 10.91
CA VAL A 62 -13.81 1.45 9.62
C VAL A 62 -13.02 2.69 9.19
N LYS A 63 -12.77 3.61 10.12
CA LYS A 63 -11.97 4.82 9.86
C LYS A 63 -10.52 4.48 9.48
N GLU A 64 -9.87 3.61 10.26
CA GLU A 64 -8.51 3.13 9.97
C GLU A 64 -8.41 2.47 8.60
N MET A 65 -9.39 1.64 8.21
CA MET A 65 -9.42 1.05 6.86
C MET A 65 -9.61 2.09 5.76
N GLY A 66 -10.34 3.18 6.04
CA GLY A 66 -10.41 4.34 5.14
C GLY A 66 -9.02 4.92 4.85
N TYR A 67 -8.17 5.03 5.86
CA TYR A 67 -6.77 5.45 5.68
C TYR A 67 -5.98 4.43 4.85
N GLU A 68 -6.08 3.14 5.17
CA GLU A 68 -5.41 2.10 4.37
C GLU A 68 -5.81 2.17 2.89
N ILE A 69 -7.11 2.28 2.60
CA ILE A 69 -7.62 2.38 1.23
C ILE A 69 -7.04 3.62 0.52
N LEU A 70 -7.06 4.78 1.18
CA LEU A 70 -6.49 6.01 0.63
C LEU A 70 -5.02 5.83 0.26
N LEU A 71 -4.21 5.29 1.17
CA LEU A 71 -2.79 5.12 0.95
C LEU A 71 -2.52 4.11 -0.18
N PHE A 72 -3.21 2.99 -0.23
CA PHE A 72 -2.97 1.93 -1.22
C PHE A 72 -3.62 2.19 -2.59
N ASP A 73 -4.52 3.18 -2.68
CA ASP A 73 -5.04 3.70 -3.95
C ASP A 73 -4.23 4.88 -4.51
N PHE A 74 -3.10 5.27 -3.90
CA PHE A 74 -2.13 6.15 -4.55
C PHE A 74 -1.20 5.36 -5.47
N THR A 75 -0.92 5.89 -6.66
CA THR A 75 0.18 5.42 -7.51
C THR A 75 1.50 6.02 -7.02
N MET A 76 2.57 5.22 -6.97
CA MET A 76 3.94 5.73 -6.82
C MET A 76 4.50 6.06 -8.19
N LYS A 77 5.02 7.27 -8.33
CA LYS A 77 5.81 7.64 -9.51
C LYS A 77 7.28 7.31 -9.27
N ILE A 78 7.86 6.66 -10.26
CA ILE A 78 9.26 6.23 -10.26
C ILE A 78 10.17 7.47 -10.32
N PRO A 79 11.20 7.58 -9.46
CA PRO A 79 12.15 8.69 -9.51
C PRO A 79 12.85 8.84 -10.87
N SER A 80 13.20 7.74 -11.55
CA SER A 80 13.86 7.76 -12.87
C SER A 80 12.96 8.28 -14.00
N CYS A 81 11.63 8.25 -13.82
CA CYS A 81 10.67 8.85 -14.74
C CYS A 81 10.41 10.34 -14.46
N ARG A 82 11.11 10.93 -13.47
CA ARG A 82 11.11 12.38 -13.25
C ARG A 82 11.97 13.03 -14.34
N GLY A 83 11.36 13.40 -15.46
CA GLY A 83 11.88 14.51 -16.27
C GLY A 83 11.89 15.81 -15.45
N GLU A 84 12.34 16.92 -16.02
CA GLU A 84 12.48 18.27 -15.40
C GLU A 84 11.21 18.87 -14.75
N ARG A 85 10.10 18.13 -14.67
CA ARG A 85 8.86 18.54 -14.01
C ARG A 85 8.76 17.92 -12.62
N GLU A 86 8.44 18.75 -11.62
CA GLU A 86 8.20 18.39 -10.22
C GLU A 86 7.00 17.43 -10.05
N TYR A 87 7.15 16.17 -10.45
CA TYR A 87 6.12 15.17 -10.18
C TYR A 87 6.21 14.70 -8.73
N LYS A 88 5.13 14.93 -7.96
CA LYS A 88 4.93 14.37 -6.61
C LYS A 88 5.07 12.85 -6.64
N ARG A 89 5.70 12.27 -5.61
CA ARG A 89 5.97 10.83 -5.54
C ARG A 89 4.70 10.00 -5.43
N PHE A 90 3.72 10.48 -4.66
CA PHE A 90 2.38 9.89 -4.57
C PHE A 90 1.41 10.71 -5.41
N SER A 91 0.67 10.03 -6.28
CA SER A 91 -0.35 10.66 -7.13
C SER A 91 -1.62 9.82 -7.15
N PRO A 92 -2.81 10.45 -7.27
CA PRO A 92 -4.07 9.73 -7.39
C PRO A 92 -3.99 8.66 -8.49
N LYS A 93 -4.55 7.48 -8.24
CA LYS A 93 -4.63 6.43 -9.26
C LYS A 93 -5.62 6.77 -10.36
N ILE A 94 -6.66 7.54 -10.04
CA ILE A 94 -7.70 7.98 -10.97
C ILE A 94 -7.90 9.49 -10.81
N VAL A 95 -7.75 10.21 -11.92
CA VAL A 95 -8.08 11.63 -12.06
C VAL A 95 -9.11 11.75 -13.19
N TRP A 96 -10.26 12.35 -12.90
CA TRP A 96 -11.32 12.57 -13.89
C TRP A 96 -11.06 13.85 -14.70
N THR A 97 -11.79 14.00 -15.82
CA THR A 97 -11.64 15.13 -16.74
C THR A 97 -12.08 16.47 -16.16
N ASN A 98 -12.74 16.46 -15.01
CA ASN A 98 -13.14 17.65 -14.23
C ASN A 98 -12.15 17.96 -13.09
N ASP A 99 -10.94 17.39 -13.14
CA ASP A 99 -9.89 17.48 -12.13
C ASP A 99 -10.24 16.89 -10.75
N GLU A 100 -11.38 16.20 -10.62
CA GLU A 100 -11.67 15.41 -9.43
C GLU A 100 -10.73 14.21 -9.35
N CYS A 101 -10.32 13.86 -8.14
CA CYS A 101 -9.42 12.74 -7.88
C CYS A 101 -10.13 11.72 -7.00
N TYR A 102 -10.09 10.44 -7.38
CA TYR A 102 -10.68 9.36 -6.57
C TYR A 102 -10.02 9.27 -5.19
N THR A 103 -8.72 9.55 -5.15
CA THR A 103 -7.91 9.68 -3.96
C THR A 103 -7.08 10.96 -4.04
N ASP A 104 -7.53 12.04 -3.39
CA ASP A 104 -6.74 13.27 -3.28
C ASP A 104 -5.88 13.22 -2.02
N ILE A 105 -4.61 13.62 -2.14
CA ILE A 105 -3.69 13.78 -1.00
C ILE A 105 -4.23 14.78 0.03
N LYS A 106 -5.07 15.73 -0.41
CA LYS A 106 -5.75 16.68 0.49
C LYS A 106 -6.71 16.01 1.48
N ASN A 107 -7.11 14.77 1.22
CA ASN A 107 -7.98 14.00 2.12
C ASN A 107 -7.19 13.28 3.23
N ILE A 108 -5.86 13.38 3.24
CA ILE A 108 -5.03 12.87 4.33
C ILE A 108 -4.85 14.00 5.35
N ASP A 109 -5.56 13.87 6.47
CA ASP A 109 -5.43 14.76 7.61
C ASP A 109 -4.28 14.35 8.54
N ASP A 110 -4.02 15.18 9.55
CA ASP A 110 -2.93 14.94 10.53
C ASP A 110 -3.11 13.60 11.26
N GLU A 111 -4.36 13.18 11.50
CA GLU A 111 -4.66 11.91 12.16
C GLU A 111 -4.25 10.72 11.28
N ALA A 112 -4.59 10.74 9.99
CA ALA A 112 -4.14 9.76 9.02
C ALA A 112 -2.60 9.74 8.93
N MET A 113 -1.95 10.90 8.95
CA MET A 113 -0.48 10.97 8.95
C MET A 113 0.15 10.30 10.17
N GLN A 114 -0.39 10.54 11.38
CA GLN A 114 0.08 9.86 12.59
C GLN A 114 -0.24 8.36 12.56
N TYR A 115 -1.39 7.97 12.01
CA TYR A 115 -1.74 6.58 11.81
C TYR A 115 -0.68 5.86 10.96
N TYR A 116 -0.32 6.39 9.78
CA TYR A 116 0.70 5.76 8.93
C TYR A 116 2.07 5.69 9.61
N LYS A 117 2.45 6.73 10.36
CA LYS A 117 3.69 6.72 11.14
C LYS A 117 3.72 5.56 12.13
N ALA A 118 2.67 5.42 12.94
CA ALA A 118 2.55 4.32 13.89
C ALA A 118 2.58 2.95 13.18
N ARG A 119 1.88 2.82 12.04
CA ARG A 119 1.85 1.58 11.27
C ARG A 119 3.21 1.21 10.68
N GLY A 120 3.99 2.17 10.21
CA GLY A 120 5.36 1.95 9.72
C GLY A 120 6.28 1.34 10.79
N GLU A 121 6.13 1.77 12.04
CA GLU A 121 6.89 1.25 13.18
C GLU A 121 6.41 -0.14 13.63
N GLN A 122 5.09 -0.37 13.61
CA GLN A 122 4.45 -1.53 14.23
C GLN A 122 4.27 -2.75 13.31
N THR A 123 4.02 -2.54 12.01
CA THR A 123 3.70 -3.64 11.10
C THR A 123 4.88 -4.61 10.97
N LYS A 124 4.56 -5.90 10.86
CA LYS A 124 5.55 -6.95 10.60
C LYS A 124 5.65 -7.27 9.11
N ASN A 125 4.64 -6.89 8.34
CA ASN A 125 4.65 -7.02 6.89
C ASN A 125 5.60 -5.99 6.28
N ILE A 126 6.73 -6.46 5.74
CA ILE A 126 7.77 -5.58 5.20
C ILE A 126 7.29 -4.75 4.00
N THR A 127 6.37 -5.29 3.19
CA THR A 127 5.81 -4.58 2.04
C THR A 127 4.92 -3.42 2.49
N LEU A 128 4.07 -3.65 3.51
CA LEU A 128 3.29 -2.58 4.14
C LEU A 128 4.20 -1.55 4.81
N LYS A 129 5.20 -2.01 5.58
CA LYS A 129 6.17 -1.16 6.28
C LYS A 129 6.79 -0.15 5.35
N VAL A 130 7.36 -0.65 4.27
CA VAL A 130 7.98 0.16 3.23
C VAL A 130 7.03 1.24 2.72
N ARG A 131 5.77 0.87 2.42
CA ARG A 131 4.77 1.83 1.93
C ARG A 131 4.46 2.94 2.92
N TYR A 132 4.22 2.62 4.20
CA TYR A 132 3.96 3.63 5.23
C TYR A 132 5.18 4.52 5.48
N CYS A 133 6.35 3.90 5.59
CA CYS A 133 7.61 4.59 5.82
C CYS A 133 7.97 5.54 4.67
N ASP A 134 7.68 5.14 3.44
CA ASP A 134 7.95 5.97 2.28
C ASP A 134 7.00 7.16 2.16
N PHE A 135 5.72 6.96 2.50
CA PHE A 135 4.74 8.04 2.59
C PHE A 135 5.09 9.06 3.67
N THR A 136 5.40 8.58 4.87
CA THR A 136 5.75 9.44 6.01
C THR A 136 7.06 10.20 5.77
N TRP A 137 8.04 9.58 5.10
CA TRP A 137 9.20 10.32 4.61
C TRP A 137 8.81 11.45 3.64
N GLU A 138 8.01 11.16 2.62
CA GLU A 138 7.65 12.16 1.60
C GLU A 138 6.94 13.37 2.20
N TYR A 139 5.98 13.15 3.11
CA TYR A 139 5.07 14.19 3.61
C TYR A 139 5.44 14.75 4.99
N LEU A 140 6.01 13.95 5.89
CA LEU A 140 6.43 14.40 7.22
C LEU A 140 7.93 14.68 7.31
N LYS A 141 8.70 14.33 6.27
CA LYS A 141 10.18 14.42 6.28
C LYS A 141 10.81 13.65 7.43
N ASP A 142 10.20 12.54 7.84
CA ASP A 142 10.72 11.67 8.90
C ASP A 142 11.89 10.83 8.39
N HIS A 143 13.11 11.23 8.73
CA HIS A 143 14.34 10.57 8.28
C HIS A 143 14.51 9.14 8.79
N ASN A 144 13.92 8.79 9.94
CA ASN A 144 13.98 7.42 10.44
C ASN A 144 13.11 6.52 9.57
N HIS A 145 11.94 7.00 9.17
CA HIS A 145 11.07 6.29 8.24
C HIS A 145 11.72 6.16 6.85
N ALA A 146 12.43 7.18 6.38
CA ALA A 146 13.22 7.06 5.14
C ALA A 146 14.23 5.90 5.22
N ARG A 147 14.96 5.78 6.34
CA ARG A 147 15.89 4.67 6.57
C ARG A 147 15.18 3.32 6.58
N MET A 148 14.06 3.20 7.32
CA MET A 148 13.28 1.96 7.39
C MET A 148 12.73 1.53 6.02
N ALA A 149 12.30 2.49 5.19
CA ALA A 149 11.85 2.21 3.83
C ALA A 149 13.01 1.63 2.98
N VAL A 150 14.19 2.26 3.00
CA VAL A 150 15.38 1.77 2.29
C VAL A 150 15.79 0.38 2.77
N GLU A 151 15.86 0.14 4.08
CA GLU A 151 16.15 -1.18 4.65
C GLU A 151 15.14 -2.23 4.20
N GLY A 152 13.85 -1.87 4.17
CA GLY A 152 12.80 -2.75 3.68
C GLY A 152 12.92 -3.05 2.19
N TYR A 153 13.26 -2.06 1.35
CA TYR A 153 13.54 -2.30 -0.07
C TYR A 153 14.73 -3.24 -0.28
N LEU A 154 15.80 -3.06 0.49
CA LEU A 154 16.97 -3.94 0.44
C LEU A 154 16.64 -5.37 0.91
N PHE A 155 15.77 -5.52 1.92
CA PHE A 155 15.30 -6.84 2.35
C PHE A 155 14.44 -7.53 1.28
N LEU A 156 13.65 -6.75 0.55
CA LEU A 156 12.80 -7.24 -0.54
C LEU A 156 13.61 -7.61 -1.80
N LEU A 157 14.82 -7.07 -1.93
CA LEU A 157 15.68 -7.15 -3.10
C LEU A 157 15.90 -8.59 -3.58
N ASP A 158 16.37 -9.46 -2.68
CA ASP A 158 16.68 -10.85 -2.99
C ASP A 158 15.45 -11.60 -3.51
N LYS A 159 14.28 -11.34 -2.89
CA LYS A 159 13.01 -11.94 -3.28
C LYS A 159 12.53 -11.44 -4.64
N TYR A 160 12.81 -10.20 -5.01
CA TYR A 160 12.51 -9.71 -6.35
C TYR A 160 13.43 -10.32 -7.41
N TYR A 161 14.73 -10.49 -7.11
CA TYR A 161 15.68 -11.13 -8.01
C TYR A 161 15.34 -12.62 -8.26
N GLU A 162 15.05 -13.37 -7.20
CA GLU A 162 14.68 -14.79 -7.29
C GLU A 162 13.44 -15.04 -8.15
N ASN A 163 12.50 -14.10 -8.15
CA ASN A 163 11.25 -14.17 -8.92
C ASN A 163 11.36 -13.56 -10.34
N ASN A 164 12.57 -13.25 -10.82
CA ASN A 164 12.80 -12.55 -12.10
C ASN A 164 12.05 -11.21 -12.23
N ILE A 165 11.81 -10.53 -11.11
CA ILE A 165 11.19 -9.19 -11.02
C ILE A 165 12.29 -8.12 -11.18
N ASN A 166 13.21 -8.36 -12.11
CA ASN A 166 14.53 -7.71 -12.18
C ASN A 166 14.46 -6.22 -12.59
N HIS A 167 13.36 -5.79 -13.20
CA HIS A 167 13.18 -4.44 -13.74
C HIS A 167 12.48 -3.46 -12.78
N LYS A 168 12.05 -3.90 -11.59
CA LYS A 168 11.24 -3.07 -10.66
C LYS A 168 11.87 -2.81 -9.30
N VAL A 169 12.99 -3.46 -9.03
CA VAL A 169 13.90 -3.11 -7.93
C VAL A 169 14.48 -1.70 -8.12
N ILE A 170 14.72 -1.32 -9.38
CA ILE A 170 15.26 -0.02 -9.79
C ILE A 170 14.26 1.11 -9.52
N ASP A 171 12.99 0.79 -9.29
CA ASP A 171 11.91 1.77 -9.17
C ASP A 171 11.68 2.30 -7.74
N CYS A 172 12.38 1.72 -6.78
CA CYS A 172 12.13 1.85 -5.33
C CYS A 172 13.26 2.57 -4.57
N LEU A 173 14.48 2.53 -5.11
CA LEU A 173 15.70 3.16 -4.59
C LEU A 173 16.03 4.42 -5.41
#